data_AF-A0A956TB19-F1
#
_entry.id   AF-A0A956TB19-F1
#
_cell.length_a   1.000
_cell.length_b   1.000
_cell.length_c   1.000
_cell.angle_alpha   90.00
_cell.angle_beta   90.00
_cell.angle_gamma   90.00
#
_symmetry.space_group_name_H-M   'P 1'
#
loop_
_entity.id
_entity.type
_entity.pdbx_description
1 polymer ?
#
loop_
_entity_poly.entity_id
_entity_poly.type
_entity_poly.pdbx_seq_one_letter_code
_entity_poly.pdbx_strand_id
1 'polypeptide(L)'
;MYLLLGSSNALTNRLWSKLRAAGQSAMFLNPHSFPADLLVAYDAQTPCHGHVLYQSNRPPLDLQDIEGIYWWFYDGIGHPPGDGTYFETETVFLNLLENLSCRWVNHPGTIRDHIYKPAQLQLALSLGATIPDTLVSNDAEALKAFVAKHGQAMFKNVSATGVPKRVSDPALVDELLLNAPCTRPVMLQAFIAGTDVRAHVIDQAIYTTEILSQHDVSKIDIEHPLRHTLPDDVAALC
;
A
#
# COMPACT_ATOMS: atom_id res chain seq x y z
N MET A 1 19.98 -11.05 9.79
CA MET A 1 19.83 -10.72 8.35
C MET A 1 18.57 -9.89 8.11
N TYR A 2 18.61 -8.84 7.28
CA TYR A 2 17.42 -8.10 6.84
C TYR A 2 16.98 -8.52 5.44
N LEU A 3 15.67 -8.62 5.22
CA LEU A 3 15.10 -8.87 3.91
C LEU A 3 14.41 -7.63 3.36
N LEU A 4 14.65 -7.36 2.09
CA LEU A 4 13.89 -6.38 1.31
C LEU A 4 12.94 -7.17 0.41
N LEU A 5 11.67 -7.22 0.80
CA LEU A 5 10.65 -7.98 0.08
C LEU A 5 10.16 -7.20 -1.14
N GLY A 6 10.29 -7.80 -2.32
CA GLY A 6 9.92 -7.22 -3.60
C GLY A 6 11.10 -7.09 -4.56
N SER A 7 10.85 -6.51 -5.73
CA SER A 7 11.88 -6.27 -6.74
C SER A 7 12.80 -5.09 -6.36
N SER A 8 14.07 -5.18 -6.77
CA SER A 8 15.04 -4.09 -6.58
C SER A 8 14.69 -2.90 -7.48
N ASN A 9 14.74 -1.69 -6.93
CA ASN A 9 14.62 -0.44 -7.67
C ASN A 9 15.53 0.64 -7.06
N ALA A 10 15.49 1.86 -7.58
CA ALA A 10 16.34 2.94 -7.11
C ALA A 10 16.20 3.24 -5.60
N LEU A 11 14.98 3.14 -5.03
CA LEU A 11 14.73 3.39 -3.61
C LEU A 11 15.18 2.24 -2.75
N THR A 12 14.80 1.01 -3.08
CA THR A 12 15.18 -0.18 -2.28
C THR A 12 16.68 -0.47 -2.37
N ASN A 13 17.33 -0.14 -3.48
CA ASN A 13 18.79 -0.19 -3.59
C ASN A 13 19.47 0.84 -2.68
N ARG A 14 18.92 2.06 -2.53
CA ARG A 14 19.46 3.04 -1.56
C ARG A 14 19.33 2.53 -0.13
N LEU A 15 18.20 1.93 0.23
CA LEU A 15 18.00 1.31 1.55
C LEU A 15 18.99 0.17 1.78
N TRP A 16 19.11 -0.74 0.81
CA TRP A 16 20.08 -1.83 0.83
C TRP A 16 21.51 -1.32 1.06
N SER A 17 21.96 -0.32 0.29
CA SER A 17 23.29 0.27 0.44
C SER A 17 23.50 0.90 1.82
N LYS A 18 22.48 1.57 2.37
CA LYS A 18 22.55 2.15 3.72
C LYS A 18 22.65 1.08 4.81
N LEU A 19 21.89 0.00 4.70
CA LEU A 19 21.99 -1.15 5.63
C LEU A 19 23.39 -1.75 5.61
N ARG A 20 23.94 -1.99 4.41
CA ARG A 20 25.30 -2.53 4.23
C ARG A 20 26.37 -1.59 4.79
N ALA A 21 26.24 -0.28 4.55
CA ALA A 21 27.16 0.72 5.09
C ALA A 21 27.11 0.79 6.63
N ALA A 22 25.96 0.47 7.23
CA ALA A 22 25.79 0.33 8.68
C ALA A 22 26.24 -1.04 9.23
N GLY A 23 26.92 -1.86 8.43
CA GLY A 23 27.43 -3.18 8.82
C GLY A 23 26.35 -4.27 8.91
N GLN A 24 25.13 -4.01 8.44
CA GLN A 24 24.02 -4.96 8.47
C GLN A 24 24.02 -5.85 7.22
N SER A 25 23.77 -7.14 7.40
CA SER A 25 23.52 -8.06 6.28
C SER A 25 22.10 -7.84 5.75
N ALA A 26 21.97 -7.57 4.45
CA ALA A 26 20.69 -7.37 3.79
C ALA A 26 20.64 -8.03 2.41
N MET A 27 19.50 -8.58 2.04
CA MET A 27 19.25 -9.16 0.71
C MET A 27 17.84 -8.90 0.21
N PHE A 28 17.65 -9.02 -1.11
CA PHE A 28 16.34 -8.97 -1.74
C PHE A 28 15.71 -10.35 -1.76
N LEU A 29 14.43 -10.42 -1.37
CA LEU A 29 13.58 -11.59 -1.59
C LEU A 29 12.48 -11.18 -2.57
N ASN A 30 12.57 -11.67 -3.80
CA ASN A 30 11.56 -11.40 -4.82
C ASN A 30 10.48 -12.48 -4.77
N PRO A 31 9.21 -12.16 -4.45
CA PRO A 31 8.11 -13.12 -4.46
C PRO A 31 7.95 -13.85 -5.80
N HIS A 32 8.28 -13.21 -6.93
CA HIS A 32 8.24 -13.83 -8.26
C HIS A 32 9.22 -14.99 -8.44
N SER A 33 10.18 -15.17 -7.53
CA SER A 33 11.06 -16.33 -7.53
C SER A 33 10.39 -17.58 -6.94
N PHE A 34 9.28 -17.46 -6.21
CA PHE A 34 8.52 -18.62 -5.72
C PHE A 34 7.42 -19.03 -6.71
N PRO A 35 7.20 -20.34 -6.98
CA PRO A 35 7.96 -21.49 -6.50
C PRO A 35 9.12 -21.92 -7.44
N ALA A 36 9.33 -21.23 -8.56
CA ALA A 36 10.22 -21.70 -9.62
C ALA A 36 11.72 -21.74 -9.23
N ASP A 37 12.20 -20.81 -8.42
CA ASP A 37 13.58 -20.75 -7.93
C ASP A 37 13.65 -20.97 -6.40
N LEU A 38 12.58 -20.68 -5.67
CA LEU A 38 12.54 -20.78 -4.21
C LEU A 38 11.91 -22.08 -3.74
N LEU A 39 12.64 -22.82 -2.91
CA LEU A 39 12.11 -23.92 -2.13
C LEU A 39 11.92 -23.45 -0.69
N VAL A 40 10.70 -23.57 -0.17
CA VAL A 40 10.34 -23.13 1.18
C VAL A 40 10.02 -24.36 2.02
N ALA A 41 10.58 -24.43 3.23
CA ALA A 41 10.17 -25.38 4.25
C ALA A 41 10.08 -24.64 5.60
N TYR A 42 8.97 -24.80 6.31
CA TYR A 42 8.81 -24.28 7.66
C TYR A 42 8.00 -25.23 8.53
N ASP A 43 8.27 -25.21 9.82
CA ASP A 43 7.54 -26.00 10.81
C ASP A 43 6.28 -25.26 11.27
N ALA A 44 5.11 -25.85 11.02
CA ALA A 44 3.84 -25.29 11.47
C ALA A 44 3.65 -25.37 13.00
N GLN A 45 4.40 -26.22 13.70
CA GLN A 45 4.38 -26.33 15.16
C GLN A 45 5.33 -25.35 15.82
N THR A 46 6.38 -24.95 15.11
CA THR A 46 7.44 -24.08 15.63
C THR A 46 7.61 -22.86 14.72
N PRO A 47 6.96 -21.73 15.05
CA PRO A 47 7.09 -20.50 14.27
C PRO A 47 8.57 -20.14 14.04
N CYS A 48 8.86 -19.55 12.87
CA CYS A 48 10.20 -19.11 12.46
C CYS A 48 11.26 -20.22 12.27
N HIS A 49 10.91 -21.49 12.43
CA HIS A 49 11.83 -22.58 12.11
C HIS A 49 11.61 -23.07 10.68
N GLY A 50 12.69 -23.13 9.92
CA GLY A 50 12.65 -23.49 8.51
C GLY A 50 13.74 -22.80 7.73
N HIS A 51 13.64 -22.92 6.40
CA HIS A 51 14.58 -22.31 5.47
C HIS A 51 13.93 -21.96 4.14
N VAL A 52 14.59 -21.06 3.42
CA VAL A 52 14.42 -20.84 1.98
C VAL A 52 15.70 -21.28 1.29
N LEU A 53 15.59 -22.21 0.34
CA LEU A 53 16.67 -22.59 -0.56
C LEU A 53 16.44 -21.94 -1.92
N TYR A 54 17.54 -21.68 -2.62
CA TYR A 54 17.53 -21.13 -3.97
C TYR A 54 18.05 -22.20 -4.93
N GLN A 55 17.23 -22.59 -5.91
CA GLN A 55 17.65 -23.52 -6.97
C GLN A 55 18.80 -22.95 -7.81
N SER A 56 18.91 -21.62 -7.87
CA SER A 56 20.04 -20.89 -8.45
C SER A 56 21.36 -20.97 -7.67
N ASN A 57 21.50 -21.89 -6.70
CA ASN A 57 22.70 -22.10 -5.87
C ASN A 57 23.17 -20.85 -5.10
N ARG A 58 22.23 -19.99 -4.69
CA ARG A 58 22.52 -18.93 -3.71
C ARG A 58 22.59 -19.54 -2.31
N PRO A 59 23.30 -18.89 -1.36
CA PRO A 59 23.30 -19.34 0.03
C PRO A 59 21.87 -19.50 0.57
N PRO A 60 21.59 -20.56 1.35
CA PRO A 60 20.30 -20.73 1.98
C PRO A 60 20.02 -19.59 2.96
N LEU A 61 18.73 -19.36 3.21
CA LEU A 61 18.25 -18.42 4.21
C LEU A 61 17.54 -19.21 5.31
N ASP A 62 18.14 -19.29 6.49
CA ASP A 62 17.46 -19.82 7.66
C ASP A 62 16.48 -18.78 8.20
N LEU A 63 15.23 -19.20 8.43
CA LEU A 63 14.16 -18.26 8.83
C LEU A 63 14.42 -17.61 10.18
N GLN A 64 15.16 -18.30 11.05
CA GLN A 64 15.56 -17.86 12.39
C GLN A 64 16.64 -16.76 12.36
N ASP A 65 17.37 -16.63 11.25
CA ASP A 65 18.40 -15.59 11.08
C ASP A 65 17.80 -14.26 10.58
N ILE A 66 16.49 -14.22 10.32
CA ILE A 66 15.79 -13.03 9.84
C ILE A 66 15.54 -12.09 11.03
N GLU A 67 16.24 -10.96 11.04
CA GLU A 67 16.11 -9.92 12.07
C GLU A 67 15.01 -8.90 11.75
N GLY A 68 14.72 -8.73 10.47
CA GLY A 68 13.64 -7.86 10.05
C GLY A 68 13.41 -7.83 8.55
N ILE A 69 12.21 -7.41 8.17
CA ILE A 69 11.73 -7.40 6.79
C ILE A 69 11.16 -6.01 6.47
N TYR A 70 11.67 -5.43 5.40
CA TYR A 70 11.07 -4.27 4.75
C TYR A 70 10.15 -4.74 3.63
N TRP A 71 8.84 -4.60 3.84
CA TRP A 71 7.81 -4.86 2.83
C TRP A 71 7.74 -3.66 1.87
N TRP A 72 8.45 -3.74 0.74
CA TRP A 72 8.41 -2.70 -0.27
C TRP A 72 7.20 -2.85 -1.18
N PHE A 73 7.09 -4.01 -1.84
CA PHE A 73 6.05 -4.25 -2.84
C PHE A 73 5.81 -5.74 -3.00
N TYR A 74 4.54 -6.09 -3.22
CA TYR A 74 4.09 -7.46 -3.46
C TYR A 74 2.98 -7.43 -4.52
N ASP A 75 3.24 -8.02 -5.67
CA ASP A 75 2.31 -8.16 -6.79
C ASP A 75 1.98 -9.62 -7.13
N GLY A 76 2.34 -10.54 -6.23
CA GLY A 76 2.07 -11.96 -6.36
C GLY A 76 3.35 -12.79 -6.40
N ILE A 77 3.18 -14.08 -6.67
CA ILE A 77 4.27 -15.04 -6.85
C ILE A 77 4.47 -15.36 -8.35
N GLY A 78 5.58 -16.00 -8.69
CA GLY A 78 5.91 -16.35 -10.07
C GLY A 78 5.22 -17.65 -10.46
N HIS A 79 4.08 -17.55 -11.14
CA HIS A 79 3.30 -18.73 -11.54
C HIS A 79 2.71 -18.56 -12.94
N PRO A 80 2.62 -19.63 -13.76
CA PRO A 80 1.97 -19.52 -15.06
C PRO A 80 0.47 -19.19 -14.92
N PRO A 81 -0.05 -18.22 -15.68
CA PRO A 81 -1.48 -17.93 -15.71
C PRO A 81 -2.30 -19.18 -16.06
N GLY A 82 -3.40 -19.41 -15.33
CA GLY A 82 -4.31 -20.53 -15.58
C GLY A 82 -3.94 -21.84 -14.86
N ASP A 83 -2.84 -21.87 -14.12
CA ASP A 83 -2.57 -22.97 -13.20
C ASP A 83 -3.45 -22.83 -11.94
N GLY A 84 -4.29 -23.84 -11.70
CA GLY A 84 -5.24 -23.89 -10.59
C GLY A 84 -4.59 -23.95 -9.20
N THR A 85 -3.26 -24.11 -9.13
CA THR A 85 -2.50 -24.13 -7.88
C THR A 85 -2.02 -22.75 -7.42
N TYR A 86 -2.25 -21.68 -8.20
CA TYR A 86 -1.78 -20.33 -7.85
C TYR A 86 -2.17 -19.93 -6.43
N PHE A 87 -3.46 -20.08 -6.11
CA PHE A 87 -4.01 -19.66 -4.82
C PHE A 87 -3.38 -20.42 -3.65
N GLU A 88 -3.20 -21.74 -3.79
CA GLU A 88 -2.57 -22.57 -2.77
C GLU A 88 -1.09 -22.17 -2.59
N THR A 89 -0.38 -21.99 -3.71
CA THR A 89 1.03 -21.63 -3.72
C THR A 89 1.25 -20.26 -3.09
N GLU A 90 0.45 -19.25 -3.47
CA GLU A 90 0.49 -17.93 -2.87
C GLU A 90 0.15 -17.98 -1.38
N THR A 91 -0.83 -18.79 -0.99
CA THR A 91 -1.22 -18.99 0.42
C THR A 91 -0.05 -19.52 1.25
N VAL A 92 0.69 -20.51 0.76
CA VAL A 92 1.90 -21.03 1.43
C VAL A 92 2.94 -19.93 1.63
N PHE A 93 3.20 -19.12 0.59
CA PHE A 93 4.20 -18.06 0.66
C PHE A 93 3.78 -16.93 1.62
N LEU A 94 2.53 -16.48 1.55
CA LEU A 94 2.02 -15.45 2.47
C LEU A 94 1.96 -15.97 3.91
N ASN A 95 1.56 -17.22 4.13
CA ASN A 95 1.54 -17.83 5.46
C ASN A 95 2.95 -17.96 6.06
N LEU A 96 3.96 -18.32 5.24
CA LEU A 96 5.36 -18.26 5.66
C LEU A 96 5.69 -16.86 6.18
N LEU A 97 5.43 -15.81 5.39
CA LEU A 97 5.75 -14.44 5.75
C LEU A 97 5.03 -14.01 7.05
N GLU A 98 3.74 -14.28 7.18
CA GLU A 98 2.96 -13.92 8.37
C GLU A 98 3.46 -14.59 9.67
N ASN A 99 4.12 -15.75 9.57
CA ASN A 99 4.64 -16.48 10.74
C ASN A 99 6.08 -16.11 11.14
N LEU A 100 6.71 -15.17 10.44
CA LEU A 100 8.04 -14.68 10.80
C LEU A 100 7.97 -13.65 11.93
N SER A 101 8.42 -14.08 13.11
CA SER A 101 8.60 -13.29 14.33
C SER A 101 9.88 -12.47 14.26
N CYS A 102 9.91 -11.52 13.33
CA CYS A 102 10.98 -10.55 13.16
C CYS A 102 10.42 -9.13 13.14
N ARG A 103 11.28 -8.11 13.05
CA ARG A 103 10.80 -6.72 12.93
C ARG A 103 10.27 -6.47 11.52
N TRP A 104 9.05 -5.95 11.42
CA TRP A 104 8.40 -5.68 10.14
C TRP A 104 8.27 -4.18 9.86
N VAL A 105 8.49 -3.79 8.60
CA VAL A 105 8.27 -2.43 8.09
C VAL A 105 7.67 -2.53 6.69
N ASN A 106 6.35 -2.66 6.49
CA ASN A 106 5.31 -2.91 7.48
C ASN A 106 4.88 -4.38 7.47
N HIS A 107 4.23 -4.82 8.55
CA HIS A 107 3.74 -6.20 8.67
C HIS A 107 2.64 -6.48 7.63
N PRO A 108 2.55 -7.71 7.06
CA PRO A 108 1.52 -8.05 6.07
C PRO A 108 0.09 -7.71 6.53
N GLY A 109 -0.23 -7.97 7.81
CA GLY A 109 -1.50 -7.59 8.42
C GLY A 109 -1.80 -6.09 8.36
N THR A 110 -0.79 -5.22 8.57
CA THR A 110 -0.95 -3.76 8.47
C THR A 110 -1.15 -3.32 7.02
N ILE A 111 -0.47 -3.98 6.06
CA ILE A 111 -0.68 -3.71 4.63
C ILE A 111 -2.12 -4.04 4.23
N ARG A 112 -2.70 -5.13 4.74
CA ARG A 112 -4.11 -5.48 4.51
C ARG A 112 -5.05 -4.37 4.97
N ASP A 113 -4.81 -3.82 6.16
CA ASP A 113 -5.62 -2.74 6.71
C ASP A 113 -5.47 -1.43 5.89
N HIS A 114 -4.30 -1.22 5.29
CA HIS A 114 -4.00 -0.07 4.40
C HIS A 114 -4.69 -0.13 3.02
N ILE A 115 -5.38 -1.21 2.65
CA ILE A 115 -6.05 -1.30 1.34
C ILE A 115 -7.41 -0.58 1.33
N TYR A 116 -8.07 -0.47 2.49
CA TYR A 116 -9.47 -0.02 2.58
C TYR A 116 -9.59 1.46 2.99
N LYS A 117 -9.80 2.36 2.02
CA LYS A 117 -9.97 3.80 2.28
C LYS A 117 -11.08 4.13 3.28
N PRO A 118 -12.28 3.49 3.26
CA PRO A 118 -13.33 3.82 4.22
C PRO A 118 -12.94 3.53 5.67
N ALA A 119 -12.25 2.41 5.92
CA ALA A 119 -11.76 2.07 7.26
C ALA A 119 -10.72 3.09 7.76
N GLN A 120 -9.81 3.54 6.86
CA GLN A 120 -8.84 4.59 7.17
C GLN A 120 -9.52 5.91 7.54
N LEU A 121 -10.55 6.31 6.79
CA LEU A 121 -11.30 7.53 7.07
C LEU A 121 -12.06 7.46 8.40
N GLN A 122 -12.66 6.31 8.70
CA GLN A 122 -13.34 6.10 9.99
C GLN A 122 -12.36 6.16 11.15
N LEU A 123 -11.20 5.51 11.03
CA LEU A 123 -10.15 5.58 12.05
C LEU A 123 -9.65 7.02 12.24
N ALA A 124 -9.34 7.73 11.16
CA ALA A 124 -8.92 9.12 11.21
C ALA A 124 -9.96 10.01 11.92
N LEU A 125 -11.24 9.86 11.57
CA LEU A 125 -12.33 10.57 12.22
C LEU A 125 -12.42 10.24 13.72
N SER A 126 -12.28 8.95 14.10
CA SER A 126 -12.30 8.54 15.51
C SER A 126 -11.14 9.10 16.35
N LEU A 127 -10.02 9.40 15.70
CA LEU A 127 -8.85 10.02 16.32
C LEU A 127 -8.96 11.56 16.40
N GLY A 128 -10.00 12.15 15.80
CA GLY A 128 -10.25 13.60 15.81
C GLY A 128 -9.89 14.32 14.51
N ALA A 129 -9.51 13.59 13.45
CA ALA A 129 -9.26 14.20 12.15
C ALA A 129 -10.55 14.73 11.52
N THR A 130 -10.46 15.86 10.81
CA THR A 130 -11.53 16.28 9.90
C THR A 130 -11.38 15.53 8.59
N ILE A 131 -12.42 14.79 8.18
CA ILE A 131 -12.48 14.14 6.88
C ILE A 131 -13.49 14.87 5.98
N PRO A 132 -13.26 14.95 4.66
CA PRO A 132 -14.30 15.45 3.76
C PRO A 132 -15.53 14.53 3.77
N ASP A 133 -16.72 15.10 3.55
CA ASP A 133 -17.96 14.32 3.40
C ASP A 133 -17.73 13.23 2.35
N THR A 134 -18.11 12.00 2.66
CA THR A 134 -17.72 10.80 1.90
C THR A 134 -18.90 9.86 1.78
N LEU A 135 -19.17 9.42 0.56
CA LEU A 135 -20.21 8.44 0.24
C LEU A 135 -19.58 7.24 -0.48
N VAL A 136 -19.81 6.04 0.04
CA VAL A 136 -19.56 4.79 -0.69
C VAL A 136 -20.90 4.23 -1.12
N SER A 137 -21.11 4.04 -2.42
CA SER A 137 -22.42 3.62 -2.94
C SER A 137 -22.30 2.94 -4.30
N ASN A 138 -23.22 2.02 -4.58
CA ASN A 138 -23.55 1.53 -5.92
C ASN A 138 -24.92 2.05 -6.41
N ASP A 139 -25.61 2.88 -5.62
CA ASP A 139 -26.85 3.56 -5.98
C ASP A 139 -26.53 4.86 -6.73
N ALA A 140 -26.86 4.87 -8.02
CA ALA A 140 -26.63 6.00 -8.92
C ALA A 140 -27.33 7.29 -8.46
N GLU A 141 -28.54 7.19 -7.91
CA GLU A 141 -29.30 8.36 -7.49
C GLU A 141 -28.70 8.97 -6.21
N ALA A 142 -28.24 8.14 -5.28
CA ALA A 142 -27.48 8.60 -4.12
C ALA A 142 -26.18 9.31 -4.54
N LEU A 143 -25.47 8.78 -5.55
CA LEU A 143 -24.24 9.38 -6.08
C LEU A 143 -24.51 10.73 -6.77
N LYS A 144 -25.56 10.82 -7.60
CA LYS A 144 -25.99 12.07 -8.24
C LYS A 144 -26.38 13.12 -7.22
N ALA A 145 -27.17 12.73 -6.21
CA ALA A 145 -27.57 13.61 -5.12
C ALA A 145 -26.36 14.13 -4.34
N PHE A 146 -25.35 13.28 -4.11
CA PHE A 146 -24.10 13.69 -3.47
C PHE A 146 -23.33 14.74 -4.29
N VAL A 147 -23.17 14.53 -5.60
CA VAL A 147 -22.51 15.51 -6.49
C VAL A 147 -23.31 16.81 -6.51
N ALA A 148 -24.63 16.76 -6.65
CA ALA A 148 -25.50 17.94 -6.64
C ALA A 148 -25.41 18.71 -5.32
N LYS A 149 -25.34 18.03 -4.17
CA LYS A 149 -25.20 18.64 -2.84
C LYS A 149 -23.91 19.45 -2.70
N HIS A 150 -22.79 18.91 -3.20
CA HIS A 150 -21.46 19.49 -2.98
C HIS A 150 -20.96 20.36 -4.14
N GLY A 151 -21.61 20.28 -5.31
CA GLY A 151 -21.20 20.92 -6.57
C GLY A 151 -19.95 20.30 -7.21
N GLN A 152 -18.98 19.86 -6.40
CA GLN A 152 -17.78 19.14 -6.84
C GLN A 152 -17.46 17.99 -5.88
N ALA A 153 -17.17 16.82 -6.46
CA ALA A 153 -16.73 15.64 -5.76
C ALA A 153 -15.51 15.02 -6.43
N MET A 154 -14.77 14.24 -5.66
CA MET A 154 -13.68 13.38 -6.09
C MET A 154 -14.17 11.93 -6.13
N PHE A 155 -14.18 11.35 -7.32
CA PHE A 155 -14.33 9.93 -7.53
C PHE A 155 -13.03 9.22 -7.18
N LYS A 156 -13.13 8.19 -6.33
CA LYS A 156 -12.02 7.35 -5.89
C LYS A 156 -12.45 5.89 -5.93
N ASN A 157 -11.53 4.99 -6.29
CA ASN A 157 -11.75 3.57 -6.02
C ASN A 157 -11.75 3.35 -4.50
N VAL A 158 -12.52 2.36 -4.03
CA VAL A 158 -12.54 1.96 -2.61
C VAL A 158 -11.19 1.34 -2.21
N SER A 159 -10.59 0.55 -3.11
CA SER A 159 -9.22 0.06 -2.98
C SER A 159 -8.21 1.20 -3.09
N ALA A 160 -7.00 1.02 -2.56
CA ALA A 160 -5.88 1.97 -2.68
C ALA A 160 -5.32 2.17 -4.12
N THR A 161 -6.04 1.75 -5.17
CA THR A 161 -5.60 1.84 -6.57
C THR A 161 -6.36 2.89 -7.37
N GLY A 162 -5.84 3.25 -8.55
CA GLY A 162 -6.49 4.14 -9.51
C GLY A 162 -6.26 5.63 -9.26
N VAL A 163 -6.43 6.43 -10.31
CA VAL A 163 -6.27 7.89 -10.27
C VAL A 163 -7.60 8.53 -9.87
N PRO A 164 -7.64 9.37 -8.81
CA PRO A 164 -8.83 10.12 -8.45
C PRO A 164 -9.30 11.01 -9.60
N LYS A 165 -10.61 11.08 -9.84
CA LYS A 165 -11.20 11.93 -10.88
C LYS A 165 -12.13 12.96 -10.26
N ARG A 166 -12.11 14.18 -10.79
CA ARG A 166 -13.03 15.22 -10.36
C ARG A 166 -14.36 15.09 -11.11
N VAL A 167 -15.46 15.23 -10.40
CA VAL A 167 -16.83 15.14 -10.92
C VAL A 167 -17.58 16.37 -10.45
N SER A 168 -18.06 17.17 -11.39
CA SER A 168 -18.81 18.40 -11.12
C SER A 168 -20.19 18.43 -11.77
N ASP A 169 -20.50 17.44 -12.61
CA ASP A 169 -21.79 17.29 -13.27
C ASP A 169 -22.41 15.96 -12.85
N PRO A 170 -23.60 15.94 -12.25
CA PRO A 170 -24.33 14.71 -11.95
C PRO A 170 -24.52 13.80 -13.18
N ALA A 171 -24.60 14.33 -14.40
CA ALA A 171 -24.69 13.53 -15.62
C ALA A 171 -23.42 12.69 -15.88
N LEU A 172 -22.25 13.16 -15.45
CA LEU A 172 -20.99 12.40 -15.54
C LEU A 172 -20.96 11.20 -14.58
N VAL A 173 -21.83 11.17 -13.55
CA VAL A 173 -21.99 9.99 -12.68
C VAL A 173 -22.50 8.82 -13.51
N ASP A 174 -23.45 9.06 -14.42
CA ASP A 174 -23.94 8.01 -15.30
C ASP A 174 -22.84 7.50 -16.22
N GLU A 175 -21.95 8.33 -16.76
CA GLU A 175 -20.79 7.88 -17.55
C GLU A 175 -19.76 7.07 -16.75
N LEU A 176 -19.48 7.49 -15.51
CA LEU A 176 -18.59 6.78 -14.61
C LEU A 176 -19.16 5.41 -14.21
N LEU A 177 -20.47 5.34 -14.05
CA LEU A 177 -21.19 4.10 -13.81
C LEU A 177 -21.40 3.30 -15.09
N LEU A 178 -21.55 3.87 -16.28
CA LEU A 178 -21.75 3.15 -17.55
C LEU A 178 -20.48 2.43 -18.02
N ASN A 179 -19.30 2.98 -17.71
CA ASN A 179 -18.02 2.27 -17.86
C ASN A 179 -17.80 1.20 -16.76
N ALA A 180 -18.75 1.03 -15.84
CA ALA A 180 -18.74 0.09 -14.71
C ALA A 180 -20.18 -0.23 -14.21
N PRO A 181 -21.09 -0.71 -15.08
CA PRO A 181 -22.55 -0.63 -14.89
C PRO A 181 -23.00 -1.28 -13.60
N CYS A 182 -23.71 -0.56 -12.71
CA CYS A 182 -24.48 -0.99 -11.50
C CYS A 182 -23.93 -2.16 -10.64
N THR A 183 -22.68 -2.56 -10.85
CA THR A 183 -22.03 -3.76 -10.31
C THR A 183 -20.76 -3.42 -9.55
N ARG A 184 -20.35 -2.15 -9.57
CA ARG A 184 -19.16 -1.66 -8.87
C ARG A 184 -19.54 -0.57 -7.88
N PRO A 185 -19.48 -0.86 -6.57
CA PRO A 185 -19.51 0.18 -5.55
C PRO A 185 -18.35 1.17 -5.77
N VAL A 186 -18.65 2.46 -5.69
CA VAL A 186 -17.67 3.54 -5.85
C VAL A 186 -17.63 4.41 -4.61
N MET A 187 -16.57 5.21 -4.48
CA MET A 187 -16.42 6.17 -3.40
C MET A 187 -16.37 7.59 -3.97
N LEU A 188 -17.30 8.45 -3.55
CA LEU A 188 -17.25 9.89 -3.75
C LEU A 188 -16.83 10.57 -2.47
N GLN A 189 -16.05 11.63 -2.61
CA GLN A 189 -15.63 12.48 -1.51
C GLN A 189 -15.79 13.94 -1.90
N ALA A 190 -16.34 14.79 -1.06
CA ALA A 190 -16.48 16.23 -1.35
C ALA A 190 -15.12 16.81 -1.74
N PHE A 191 -15.07 17.62 -2.80
CA PHE A 191 -13.85 18.29 -3.19
C PHE A 191 -13.50 19.37 -2.16
N ILE A 192 -12.27 19.33 -1.64
CA ILE A 192 -11.73 20.35 -0.73
C ILE A 192 -10.63 21.11 -1.48
N ALA A 193 -10.78 22.43 -1.57
CA ALA A 193 -9.73 23.29 -2.09
C ALA A 193 -8.65 23.49 -1.01
N GLY A 194 -7.38 23.54 -1.43
CA GLY A 194 -6.28 23.80 -0.51
C GLY A 194 -4.97 23.21 -1.00
N THR A 195 -4.01 23.13 -0.08
CA THR A 195 -2.71 22.53 -0.31
C THR A 195 -2.77 21.05 0.01
N ASP A 196 -2.40 20.22 -0.96
CA ASP A 196 -2.19 18.79 -0.71
C ASP A 196 -0.84 18.59 -0.01
N VAL A 197 -0.82 17.91 1.14
CA VAL A 197 0.40 17.63 1.91
C VAL A 197 0.63 16.12 1.97
N ARG A 198 1.84 15.68 1.64
CA ARG A 198 2.31 14.31 1.85
C ARG A 198 3.09 14.26 3.15
N ALA A 199 2.57 13.54 4.14
CA ALA A 199 3.30 13.16 5.32
C ALA A 199 3.83 11.71 5.21
N HIS A 200 5.10 11.51 5.54
CA HIS A 200 5.73 10.21 5.75
C HIS A 200 6.06 10.07 7.23
N VAL A 201 5.47 9.07 7.87
CA VAL A 201 5.73 8.74 9.27
C VAL A 201 6.64 7.52 9.31
N ILE A 202 7.79 7.64 9.96
CA ILE A 202 8.74 6.55 10.19
C ILE A 202 9.01 6.50 11.68
N ASP A 203 8.46 5.48 12.35
CA ASP A 203 8.41 5.42 13.81
C ASP A 203 7.76 6.71 14.35
N GLN A 204 8.46 7.51 15.16
CA GLN A 204 7.94 8.79 15.67
C GLN A 204 8.32 10.01 14.82
N ALA A 205 9.07 9.82 13.73
CA ALA A 205 9.55 10.91 12.90
C ALA A 205 8.59 11.20 11.75
N ILE A 206 8.17 12.47 11.63
CA ILE A 206 7.27 12.95 10.59
C ILE A 206 8.04 13.80 9.58
N TYR A 207 7.97 13.42 8.30
CA TYR A 207 8.55 14.16 7.18
C TYR A 207 7.43 14.62 6.26
N THR A 208 7.29 15.93 6.05
CA THR A 208 6.18 16.46 5.23
C THR A 208 6.64 17.33 4.07
N THR A 209 5.91 17.23 2.97
CA THR A 209 6.09 18.02 1.76
C THR A 209 4.75 18.42 1.18
N GLU A 210 4.66 19.61 0.60
CA GLU A 210 3.53 20.01 -0.22
C GLU A 210 3.60 19.29 -1.57
N ILE A 211 2.44 18.99 -2.14
CA ILE A 211 2.28 18.47 -3.48
C ILE A 211 1.81 19.63 -4.35
N LEU A 212 2.70 20.12 -5.23
CA LEU A 212 2.36 21.14 -6.22
C LEU A 212 1.55 20.52 -7.37
N SER A 213 0.25 20.33 -7.17
CA SER A 213 -0.62 19.77 -8.20
C SER A 213 -1.04 20.86 -9.21
N GLN A 214 -0.13 21.30 -10.09
CA GLN A 214 -0.52 22.33 -11.06
C GLN A 214 -1.55 21.83 -12.07
N HIS A 215 -1.54 20.56 -12.50
CA HIS A 215 -2.61 20.03 -13.39
C HIS A 215 -2.87 18.52 -13.30
N ASP A 216 -2.24 17.79 -12.38
CA ASP A 216 -2.40 16.33 -12.28
C ASP A 216 -2.26 15.87 -10.82
N VAL A 217 -3.37 15.45 -10.21
CA VAL A 217 -3.44 14.93 -8.82
C VAL A 217 -2.60 13.66 -8.61
N SER A 218 -2.01 13.10 -9.67
CA SER A 218 -1.17 11.90 -9.60
C SER A 218 0.33 12.18 -9.54
N LYS A 219 0.80 13.42 -9.75
CA LYS A 219 2.23 13.74 -9.82
C LYS A 219 2.70 14.60 -8.65
N ILE A 220 3.67 14.07 -7.92
CA ILE A 220 4.41 14.77 -6.87
C ILE A 220 5.72 15.26 -7.49
N ASP A 221 6.02 16.56 -7.37
CA ASP A 221 7.37 17.06 -7.67
C ASP A 221 8.32 16.59 -6.56
N ILE A 222 9.03 15.51 -6.83
CA ILE A 222 10.03 14.92 -5.93
C ILE A 222 11.42 15.55 -6.09
N GLU A 223 11.63 16.35 -7.14
CA GLU A 223 12.91 16.99 -7.42
C GLU A 223 13.07 18.29 -6.60
N HIS A 224 11.96 18.98 -6.36
CA HIS A 224 11.93 20.24 -5.61
C HIS A 224 10.90 20.20 -4.47
N PRO A 225 11.11 19.35 -3.44
CA PRO A 225 10.12 19.20 -2.38
C PRO A 225 9.98 20.49 -1.58
N LEU A 226 8.76 21.04 -1.56
CA LEU A 226 8.41 22.15 -0.68
C LEU A 226 8.14 21.60 0.72
N ARG A 227 9.04 21.85 1.66
CA ARG A 227 8.85 21.43 3.05
C ARG A 227 7.60 22.10 3.63
N HIS A 228 6.76 21.29 4.27
CA HIS A 228 5.60 21.78 5.00
C HIS A 228 5.83 21.60 6.51
N THR A 229 5.08 22.32 7.33
CA THR A 229 4.99 22.05 8.78
C THR A 229 3.53 21.79 9.09
N LEU A 230 3.23 20.59 9.58
CA LEU A 230 1.86 20.24 9.95
C LEU A 230 1.40 21.09 11.13
N PRO A 231 0.12 21.49 11.17
CA PRO A 231 -0.52 21.96 12.39
C PRO A 231 -0.35 20.94 13.52
N ASP A 232 -0.20 21.40 14.77
CA ASP A 232 0.08 20.55 15.94
C ASP A 232 -1.00 19.46 16.16
N ASP A 233 -2.27 19.81 15.94
CA ASP A 233 -3.40 18.91 16.03
C ASP A 233 -3.35 17.80 14.97
N VAL A 234 -2.85 18.10 13.76
CA VAL A 234 -2.66 17.11 12.69
C VAL A 234 -1.40 16.27 12.92
N ALA A 235 -0.32 16.89 13.41
CA ALA A 235 0.91 16.18 13.75
C ALA A 235 0.68 15.16 14.88
N ALA A 236 -0.20 15.45 15.84
CA ALA A 236 -0.57 14.54 16.92
C ALA A 236 -1.35 13.30 16.47
N LEU A 237 -1.89 13.30 15.24
CA LEU A 237 -2.58 12.16 14.63
C LEU A 237 -1.66 11.21 13.85
N CYS A 238 -0.41 11.64 13.61
CA CYS A 238 0.59 10.92 12.81
C CYS A 238 1.42 9.98 13.70
#